data_AF-A0A1H0P5S4-F1
#
_entry.id   AF-A0A1H0P5S4-F1
#
_cell.length_a   1.000
_cell.length_b   1.000
_cell.length_c   1.000
_cell.angle_alpha   90.00
_cell.angle_beta   90.00
_cell.angle_gamma   90.00
#
_symmetry.space_group_name_H-M   'P 1'
#
loop_
_entity.id
_entity.type
_entity.pdbx_description
1 polymer ?
#
loop_
_entity_poly.entity_id
_entity_poly.type
_entity_poly.pdbx_seq_one_letter_code
_entity_poly.pdbx_strand_id
1 'polypeptide(L)'
;MKVAGDPRKITVSQSNFAKAIGVTTGRVSQLIKEGVVVRDDKDARGGVFLLESARNYDRLKGVTTQGDGENSLDLMEEKARHERVKRELAELKLAKAEARVYDARTVEMVMTEMLSNLRTQLLGLPSKMAPQLEGKEKGEIYGIMTGEIEDKLSELSEYTPELFTNEEIEEEVAADEAAD
;
A
#
# COMPACT_ATOMS: atom_id res chain seq x y z
N MET A 1 12.56 36.67 -34.59
CA MET A 1 13.60 36.74 -35.62
C MET A 1 14.01 35.31 -35.97
N LYS A 2 14.00 34.92 -37.25
CA LYS A 2 14.46 33.58 -37.67
C LYS A 2 15.97 33.61 -37.85
N VAL A 3 16.70 32.68 -37.23
CA VAL A 3 18.14 32.52 -37.47
C VAL A 3 18.33 31.57 -38.65
N ALA A 4 18.95 32.04 -39.73
CA ALA A 4 19.15 31.27 -40.97
C ALA A 4 20.57 30.69 -41.11
N GLY A 5 21.50 31.06 -40.22
CA GLY A 5 22.88 30.55 -40.20
C GLY A 5 23.06 29.26 -39.39
N ASP A 6 24.28 28.71 -39.42
CA ASP A 6 24.66 27.51 -38.65
C ASP A 6 24.45 27.75 -37.14
N PRO A 7 23.54 26.99 -36.48
CA PRO A 7 23.24 27.15 -35.06
C PRO A 7 24.44 26.98 -34.13
N ARG A 8 25.48 26.24 -34.55
CA ARG A 8 26.69 26.01 -33.76
C ARG A 8 27.57 27.24 -33.63
N LYS A 9 27.40 28.22 -34.53
CA LYS A 9 28.20 29.46 -34.56
C LYS A 9 27.42 30.65 -33.99
N ILE A 10 26.24 30.42 -33.42
CA ILE A 10 25.44 31.48 -32.82
C ILE A 10 26.07 31.85 -31.48
N THR A 11 26.53 33.09 -31.41
CA THR A 11 27.09 33.71 -30.21
C THR A 11 26.10 34.70 -29.61
N VAL A 12 25.93 34.67 -28.29
CA VAL A 12 25.07 35.59 -27.54
C VAL A 12 25.84 36.22 -26.38
N SER A 13 25.37 37.36 -25.87
CA SER A 13 25.93 37.93 -24.64
C SER A 13 25.68 37.00 -23.44
N GLN A 14 26.54 37.06 -22.42
CA GLN A 14 26.35 36.31 -21.18
C GLN A 14 25.01 36.64 -20.48
N SER A 15 24.54 37.87 -20.61
CA SER A 15 23.23 38.30 -20.08
C SER A 15 22.06 37.66 -20.81
N ASN A 16 22.12 37.52 -22.14
CA ASN A 16 21.08 36.86 -22.92
C ASN A 16 21.15 35.35 -22.76
N PHE A 17 22.35 34.78 -22.65
CA PHE A 17 22.54 33.37 -22.31
C PHE A 17 21.93 33.05 -20.95
N ALA A 18 22.23 33.85 -19.92
CA ALA A 18 21.66 33.72 -18.57
C ALA A 18 20.12 33.68 -18.59
N LYS A 19 19.49 34.59 -19.35
CA LYS A 19 18.04 34.61 -19.56
C LYS A 19 17.53 33.36 -20.29
N ALA A 20 18.26 32.87 -21.29
CA ALA A 20 17.86 31.72 -22.08
C ALA A 20 17.87 30.41 -21.29
N ILE A 21 18.81 30.24 -20.35
CA ILE A 21 18.93 29.01 -19.53
C ILE A 21 18.37 29.17 -18.11
N GLY A 22 17.78 30.33 -17.77
CA GLY A 22 17.11 30.56 -16.49
C GLY A 22 18.04 30.69 -15.28
N VAL A 23 19.24 31.27 -15.44
CA VAL A 23 20.20 31.49 -14.33
C VAL A 23 20.65 32.94 -14.24
N THR A 24 21.37 33.30 -13.16
CA THR A 24 21.95 34.65 -13.01
C THR A 24 23.19 34.82 -13.91
N THR A 25 23.47 36.05 -14.34
CA THR A 25 24.70 36.35 -15.11
C THR A 25 25.97 36.02 -14.33
N GLY A 26 25.96 36.16 -12.99
CA GLY A 26 27.05 35.73 -12.12
C GLY A 26 27.29 34.22 -12.18
N ARG A 27 26.23 33.40 -12.22
CA ARG A 27 26.33 31.95 -12.39
C ARG A 27 26.91 31.60 -13.77
N VAL A 28 26.54 32.32 -14.84
CA VAL A 28 27.17 32.15 -16.16
C VAL A 28 28.66 32.44 -16.11
N SER A 29 29.09 33.52 -15.44
CA SER A 29 30.52 33.82 -15.28
C SER A 29 31.28 32.73 -14.52
N GLN A 30 30.65 32.08 -13.55
CA GLN A 30 31.23 30.92 -12.87
C GLN A 30 31.33 29.70 -13.79
N LEU A 31 30.27 29.37 -14.52
CA LEU A 31 30.24 28.24 -15.45
C LEU A 31 31.25 28.39 -16.59
N ILE A 32 31.59 29.62 -16.97
CA ILE A 32 32.70 29.91 -17.89
C ILE A 32 34.05 29.48 -17.29
N LYS A 33 34.30 29.80 -16.02
CA LYS A 33 35.54 29.40 -15.33
C LYS A 33 35.63 27.89 -15.15
N GLU A 34 34.48 27.23 -14.96
CA GLU A 34 34.36 25.77 -14.85
C GLU A 34 34.44 25.07 -16.22
N GLY A 35 34.54 25.82 -17.33
CA GLY A 35 34.64 25.27 -18.69
C GLY A 35 33.33 24.70 -19.25
N VAL A 36 32.21 24.89 -18.54
CA VAL A 36 30.87 24.41 -18.95
C VAL A 36 30.28 25.33 -20.01
N VAL A 37 30.44 26.64 -19.85
CA VAL A 37 30.01 27.65 -20.83
C VAL A 37 31.22 28.06 -21.68
N VAL A 38 31.12 27.88 -22.99
CA VAL A 38 32.21 28.10 -23.94
C VAL A 38 32.14 29.53 -24.48
N ARG A 39 33.22 30.28 -24.28
CA ARG A 39 33.36 31.63 -24.85
C ARG A 39 33.71 31.55 -26.33
N ASP A 40 33.21 32.52 -27.09
CA ASP A 40 33.65 32.75 -28.46
C ASP A 40 34.84 33.72 -28.44
N ASP A 41 36.05 33.18 -28.53
CA ASP A 41 37.29 33.97 -28.52
C ASP A 41 37.42 34.93 -29.72
N LYS A 42 36.58 34.77 -30.74
CA LYS A 42 36.52 35.66 -31.91
C LYS A 42 35.57 36.84 -31.71
N ASP A 43 34.74 36.81 -30.66
CA ASP A 43 33.87 37.93 -30.30
C ASP A 43 34.60 38.86 -29.31
N ALA A 44 35.00 40.03 -29.80
CA ALA A 44 35.66 41.07 -29.01
C ALA A 44 34.83 41.55 -27.79
N ARG A 45 33.52 41.24 -27.74
CA ARG A 45 32.62 41.57 -26.63
C ARG A 45 32.45 40.43 -25.62
N GLY A 46 33.15 39.31 -25.81
CA GLY A 46 33.17 38.18 -24.87
C GLY A 46 31.85 37.40 -24.84
N GLY A 47 31.26 37.18 -26.01
CA GLY A 47 30.07 36.35 -26.20
C GLY A 47 30.33 34.87 -25.93
N VAL A 48 29.24 34.10 -25.84
CA VAL A 48 29.27 32.64 -25.59
C VAL A 48 28.50 31.89 -26.68
N PHE A 49 28.98 30.70 -27.03
CA PHE A 49 28.29 29.83 -27.98
C PHE A 49 27.00 29.31 -27.37
N LEU A 50 25.85 29.73 -27.93
CA LEU A 50 24.54 29.45 -27.34
C LEU A 50 24.25 27.94 -27.27
N LEU A 51 24.35 27.25 -28.42
CA LEU A 51 23.96 25.85 -28.52
C LEU A 51 24.89 24.91 -27.74
N GLU A 52 26.20 25.14 -27.84
CA GLU A 52 27.19 24.31 -27.16
C GLU A 52 27.14 24.49 -25.64
N SER A 53 27.12 25.74 -25.17
CA SER A 53 27.05 26.05 -23.75
C SER A 53 25.74 25.57 -23.11
N ALA A 54 24.62 25.66 -23.84
CA ALA A 54 23.33 25.13 -23.36
C ALA A 54 23.37 23.60 -23.20
N ARG A 55 23.91 22.88 -24.18
CA ARG A 55 24.05 21.41 -24.09
C ARG A 55 24.97 20.97 -22.96
N ASN A 56 26.07 21.68 -22.74
CA ASN A 56 26.98 21.40 -21.64
C ASN A 56 26.32 21.65 -20.28
N TYR A 57 25.54 22.74 -20.18
CA TYR A 57 24.76 23.05 -19.00
C TYR A 57 23.67 22.01 -18.73
N ASP A 58 22.94 21.54 -19.74
CA ASP A 58 21.92 20.49 -19.58
C ASP A 58 22.53 19.17 -19.12
N ARG A 59 23.73 18.81 -19.62
CA ARG A 59 24.46 17.62 -19.14
C ARG A 59 24.89 17.77 -17.68
N LEU A 60 25.43 18.93 -17.32
CA LEU A 60 25.78 19.23 -15.92
C LEU A 60 24.53 19.15 -15.03
N LYS A 61 23.43 19.78 -15.45
CA LYS A 61 22.16 19.77 -14.74
C LYS A 61 21.61 18.35 -14.62
N GLY A 62 21.66 17.54 -15.67
CA GLY A 62 21.21 16.14 -15.64
C GLY A 62 22.00 15.29 -14.64
N VAL A 63 23.31 15.54 -14.49
CA VAL A 63 24.15 14.91 -13.46
C VAL A 63 23.82 15.43 -12.06
N THR A 64 23.53 16.73 -11.90
CA THR A 64 23.14 17.30 -10.59
C THR A 64 21.68 17.08 -10.21
N THR A 65 20.79 16.77 -11.16
CA THR A 65 19.33 16.54 -10.94
C THR A 65 19.05 15.10 -10.48
N GLN A 66 20.04 14.20 -10.56
CA GLN A 66 20.04 13.00 -9.71
C GLN A 66 20.24 13.35 -8.21
N GLY A 67 20.54 14.61 -7.87
CA GLY A 67 20.94 15.05 -6.53
C GLY A 67 19.89 15.82 -5.72
N ASP A 68 19.16 16.80 -6.24
CA ASP A 68 18.44 17.73 -5.34
C ASP A 68 17.20 18.41 -5.96
N GLY A 69 16.05 18.32 -5.27
CA GLY A 69 15.00 19.33 -5.33
C GLY A 69 13.58 18.78 -5.46
N GLU A 70 13.20 18.35 -6.65
CA GLU A 70 11.80 18.02 -6.98
C GLU A 70 11.52 16.53 -6.78
N ASN A 71 12.41 15.67 -7.28
CA ASN A 71 12.35 14.22 -7.07
C ASN A 71 12.63 13.82 -5.61
N SER A 72 13.29 14.68 -4.82
CA SER A 72 13.55 14.43 -3.39
C SER A 72 12.32 14.68 -2.52
N LEU A 73 11.47 15.67 -2.89
CA LEU A 73 10.21 15.92 -2.20
C LEU A 73 9.20 14.81 -2.51
N ASP A 74 9.07 14.42 -3.79
CA ASP A 74 8.23 13.29 -4.18
C ASP A 74 8.73 11.97 -3.56
N LEU A 75 10.04 11.72 -3.53
CA LEU A 75 10.62 10.54 -2.86
C LEU A 75 10.39 10.57 -1.34
N MET A 76 10.40 11.75 -0.71
CA MET A 76 10.12 11.89 0.71
C MET A 76 8.64 11.67 1.01
N GLU A 77 7.74 12.16 0.17
CA GLU A 77 6.29 11.92 0.28
C GLU A 77 5.94 10.45 0.08
N GLU A 78 6.48 9.81 -0.97
CA GLU A 78 6.29 8.37 -1.23
C GLU A 78 6.87 7.51 -0.10
N LYS A 79 8.04 7.86 0.44
CA LYS A 79 8.60 7.19 1.63
C LYS A 79 7.72 7.38 2.86
N ALA A 80 7.15 8.57 3.07
CA ALA A 80 6.26 8.83 4.20
C ALA A 80 4.95 8.01 4.08
N ARG A 81 4.39 7.90 2.86
CA ARG A 81 3.22 7.04 2.58
C ARG A 81 3.54 5.58 2.82
N HIS A 82 4.68 5.11 2.32
CA HIS A 82 5.12 3.73 2.51
C HIS A 82 5.36 3.41 4.00
N GLU A 83 5.99 4.30 4.75
CA GLU A 83 6.20 4.11 6.19
C GLU A 83 4.89 4.11 6.97
N ARG A 84 3.90 4.93 6.55
CA ARG A 84 2.55 4.89 7.12
C ARG A 84 1.87 3.54 6.87
N VAL A 85 1.87 3.05 5.63
CA VAL A 85 1.30 1.74 5.28
C VAL A 85 2.02 0.62 6.03
N LYS A 86 3.35 0.69 6.16
CA LYS A 86 4.13 -0.29 6.90
C LYS A 86 3.78 -0.30 8.39
N ARG A 87 3.54 0.87 8.98
CA ARG A 87 3.05 0.98 10.37
C ARG A 87 1.66 0.36 10.50
N GLU A 88 0.72 0.72 9.63
CA GLU A 88 -0.64 0.17 9.64
C GLU A 88 -0.63 -1.37 9.49
N LEU A 89 0.22 -1.90 8.60
CA LEU A 89 0.39 -3.34 8.45
C LEU A 89 0.99 -3.99 9.71
N ALA A 90 1.95 -3.35 10.36
CA ALA A 90 2.53 -3.83 11.61
C ALA A 90 1.49 -3.83 12.75
N GLU A 91 0.65 -2.81 12.82
CA GLU A 91 -0.46 -2.73 13.78
C GLU A 91 -1.51 -3.82 13.53
N LEU A 92 -1.87 -4.08 12.27
CA LEU A 92 -2.77 -5.18 11.90
C LEU A 92 -2.17 -6.54 12.23
N LYS A 93 -0.88 -6.75 11.96
CA LYS A 93 -0.18 -8.00 12.33
C LYS A 93 -0.13 -8.20 13.84
N LEU A 94 0.14 -7.15 14.60
CA LEU A 94 0.11 -7.20 16.06
C LEU A 94 -1.31 -7.51 16.56
N ALA A 95 -2.34 -6.86 16.00
CA ALA A 95 -3.72 -7.11 16.38
C ALA A 95 -4.17 -8.55 16.03
N LYS A 96 -3.71 -9.12 14.91
CA LYS A 96 -3.93 -10.54 14.58
C LYS A 96 -3.25 -11.47 15.59
N ALA A 97 -1.98 -11.21 15.91
CA ALA A 97 -1.22 -12.00 16.88
C ALA A 97 -1.82 -11.95 18.30
N GLU A 98 -2.47 -10.84 18.66
CA GLU A 98 -3.22 -10.68 19.91
C GLU A 98 -4.68 -11.16 19.81
N ALA A 99 -5.07 -11.83 18.73
CA ALA A 99 -6.43 -12.33 18.50
C ALA A 99 -7.53 -11.25 18.59
N ARG A 100 -7.20 -10.01 18.22
CA ARG A 100 -8.13 -8.85 18.24
C ARG A 100 -8.82 -8.61 16.90
N VAL A 101 -8.27 -9.14 15.80
CA VAL A 101 -8.83 -9.03 14.46
C VAL A 101 -8.70 -10.35 13.73
N TYR A 102 -9.70 -10.69 12.94
CA TYR A 102 -9.80 -11.94 12.19
C TYR A 102 -10.09 -11.66 10.73
N ASP A 103 -9.70 -12.60 9.86
CA ASP A 103 -10.12 -12.56 8.47
C ASP A 103 -11.63 -12.82 8.35
N ALA A 104 -12.30 -12.06 7.50
CA ALA A 104 -13.75 -12.18 7.34
C ALA A 104 -14.16 -13.57 6.82
N ARG A 105 -13.34 -14.19 5.95
CA ARG A 105 -13.60 -15.52 5.40
C ARG A 105 -13.44 -16.61 6.48
N THR A 106 -12.41 -16.50 7.31
CA THR A 106 -12.22 -17.39 8.47
C THR A 106 -13.42 -17.32 9.41
N VAL A 107 -13.90 -16.11 9.71
CA VAL A 107 -15.11 -15.93 10.54
C VAL A 107 -16.33 -16.56 9.88
N GLU A 108 -16.53 -16.32 8.57
CA GLU A 108 -17.66 -16.89 7.83
C GLU A 108 -17.66 -18.42 7.86
N MET A 109 -16.50 -19.05 7.61
CA MET A 109 -16.34 -20.51 7.60
C MET A 109 -16.70 -21.12 8.96
N VAL A 110 -16.07 -20.64 10.04
CA VAL A 110 -16.29 -21.14 11.41
C VAL A 110 -17.74 -20.95 11.84
N MET A 111 -18.33 -19.77 11.57
CA MET A 111 -19.73 -19.51 11.90
C MET A 111 -20.69 -20.38 11.08
N THR A 112 -20.37 -20.64 9.81
CA THR A 112 -21.18 -21.50 8.94
C THR A 112 -21.18 -22.94 9.45
N GLU A 113 -20.03 -23.46 9.84
CA GLU A 113 -19.92 -24.80 10.41
C GLU A 113 -20.71 -24.90 11.73
N MET A 114 -20.50 -23.94 12.64
CA MET A 114 -21.17 -23.89 13.93
C MET A 114 -22.69 -23.86 13.79
N LEU A 115 -23.22 -22.96 12.94
CA LEU A 115 -24.66 -22.83 12.71
C LEU A 115 -25.24 -24.05 11.96
N SER A 116 -24.47 -24.67 11.07
CA SER A 116 -24.87 -25.89 10.37
C SER A 116 -24.98 -27.09 11.32
N ASN A 117 -24.03 -27.22 12.25
CA ASN A 117 -24.08 -28.24 13.29
C ASN A 117 -25.29 -28.00 14.22
N LEU A 118 -25.46 -26.77 14.72
CA LEU A 118 -26.61 -26.40 15.56
C LEU A 118 -27.93 -26.71 14.86
N ARG A 119 -28.08 -26.33 13.57
CA ARG A 119 -29.28 -26.65 12.78
C ARG A 119 -29.54 -28.15 12.73
N THR A 120 -28.51 -28.95 12.50
CA THR A 120 -28.62 -30.41 12.44
C THR A 120 -29.06 -30.99 13.78
N GLN A 121 -28.48 -30.51 14.88
CA GLN A 121 -28.86 -30.93 16.23
C GLN A 121 -30.32 -30.56 16.55
N LEU A 122 -30.73 -29.32 16.27
CA LEU A 122 -32.11 -28.84 16.49
C LEU A 122 -33.14 -29.64 15.68
N LEU A 123 -32.84 -29.96 14.42
CA LEU A 123 -33.72 -30.80 13.60
C LEU A 123 -33.77 -32.26 14.08
N GLY A 124 -32.74 -32.73 14.78
CA GLY A 124 -32.69 -34.05 15.40
C GLY A 124 -33.44 -34.13 16.75
N LEU A 125 -33.67 -32.99 17.42
CA LEU A 125 -34.32 -32.97 18.73
C LEU A 125 -35.70 -33.65 18.73
N PRO A 126 -36.63 -33.39 17.79
CA PRO A 126 -37.93 -34.06 17.81
C PRO A 126 -37.81 -35.58 17.75
N SER A 127 -36.92 -36.12 16.91
CA SER A 127 -36.71 -37.57 16.78
C SER A 127 -36.09 -38.18 18.03
N LYS A 128 -35.18 -37.47 18.71
CA LYS A 128 -34.57 -37.90 19.96
C LYS A 128 -35.56 -37.86 21.13
N MET A 129 -36.30 -36.75 21.25
CA MET A 129 -37.10 -36.44 22.43
C MET A 129 -38.50 -37.05 22.39
N ALA A 130 -39.13 -37.17 21.22
CA ALA A 130 -40.49 -37.72 21.09
C ALA A 130 -40.70 -39.04 21.87
N PRO A 131 -39.85 -40.08 21.75
CA PRO A 131 -40.02 -41.32 22.52
C PRO A 131 -39.77 -41.16 24.02
N GLN A 132 -38.96 -40.16 24.44
CA GLN A 132 -38.68 -39.91 25.85
C GLN A 132 -39.79 -39.12 26.54
N LEU A 133 -40.53 -38.33 25.77
CA LEU A 133 -41.62 -37.47 26.24
C LEU A 133 -42.98 -38.18 26.22
N GLU A 134 -43.10 -39.30 25.50
CA GLU A 134 -44.35 -40.06 25.40
C GLU A 134 -44.85 -40.51 26.79
N GLY A 135 -46.11 -40.21 27.10
CA GLY A 135 -46.75 -40.59 28.36
C GLY A 135 -46.36 -39.77 29.59
N LYS A 136 -45.49 -38.76 29.47
CA LYS A 136 -45.08 -37.88 30.58
C LYS A 136 -46.08 -36.76 30.86
N GLU A 137 -46.10 -36.28 32.10
CA GLU A 137 -46.90 -35.10 32.45
C GLU A 137 -46.25 -33.79 31.96
N LYS A 138 -47.07 -32.74 31.80
CA LYS A 138 -46.63 -31.44 31.27
C LYS A 138 -45.42 -30.86 32.00
N GLY A 139 -45.35 -31.00 33.32
CA GLY A 139 -44.24 -30.51 34.13
C GLY A 139 -42.92 -31.22 33.82
N GLU A 140 -42.95 -32.54 33.67
CA GLU A 140 -41.78 -33.33 33.27
C GLU A 140 -41.35 -33.01 31.84
N ILE A 141 -42.31 -32.89 30.91
CA ILE A 141 -42.03 -32.54 29.52
C ILE A 141 -41.30 -31.20 29.44
N TYR A 142 -41.81 -30.19 30.15
CA TYR A 142 -41.19 -28.87 30.20
C TYR A 142 -39.76 -28.93 30.76
N GLY A 143 -39.54 -29.67 31.85
CA GLY A 143 -38.20 -29.84 32.43
C GLY A 143 -37.21 -30.49 31.47
N ILE A 144 -37.61 -31.58 30.81
CA ILE A 144 -36.74 -32.31 29.87
C ILE A 144 -36.43 -31.44 28.64
N MET A 145 -37.43 -30.75 28.07
CA MET A 145 -37.22 -29.84 26.94
C MET A 145 -36.31 -28.67 27.30
N THR A 146 -36.49 -28.09 28.49
CA THR A 146 -35.68 -26.96 28.94
C THR A 146 -34.23 -27.38 29.13
N GLY A 147 -33.98 -28.51 29.80
CA GLY A 147 -32.63 -29.02 30.01
C GLY A 147 -31.91 -29.30 28.69
N GLU A 148 -32.58 -29.95 27.72
CA GLU A 148 -31.97 -30.22 26.42
C GLU A 148 -31.64 -28.92 25.64
N ILE A 149 -32.47 -27.88 25.75
CA ILE A 149 -32.18 -26.57 25.16
C ILE A 149 -31.00 -25.89 25.86
N GLU A 150 -30.97 -25.91 27.20
CA GLU A 150 -29.87 -25.33 27.99
C GLU A 150 -28.54 -26.04 27.71
N ASP A 151 -28.53 -27.36 27.55
CA ASP A 151 -27.36 -28.14 27.18
C ASP A 151 -26.84 -27.71 25.80
N LYS A 152 -27.73 -27.56 24.81
CA LYS A 152 -27.35 -27.11 23.45
C LYS A 152 -26.84 -25.68 23.42
N LEU A 153 -27.42 -24.80 24.23
CA LEU A 153 -26.95 -23.41 24.36
C LEU A 153 -25.60 -23.35 25.08
N SER A 154 -25.36 -24.23 26.06
CA SER A 154 -24.10 -24.33 26.77
C SER A 154 -22.98 -24.78 25.82
N GLU A 155 -23.22 -25.83 25.03
CA GLU A 155 -22.30 -26.30 23.97
C GLU A 155 -21.95 -25.17 22.98
N LEU A 156 -22.94 -24.37 22.58
CA LEU A 156 -22.72 -23.22 21.70
C LEU A 156 -21.90 -22.09 22.39
N SER A 157 -22.04 -21.93 23.70
CA SER A 157 -21.34 -20.90 24.48
C SER A 157 -19.88 -21.23 24.78
N GLU A 158 -19.50 -22.51 24.68
CA GLU A 158 -18.13 -22.99 24.93
C GLU A 158 -17.17 -22.68 23.77
N TYR A 159 -17.66 -22.15 22.65
CA TYR A 159 -16.83 -21.74 21.51
C TYR A 159 -15.89 -20.57 21.86
N THR A 160 -14.58 -20.75 21.65
CA THR A 160 -13.54 -19.77 22.02
C THR A 160 -13.00 -18.97 20.82
N PRO A 161 -12.42 -17.77 21.04
CA PRO A 161 -11.79 -16.96 20.00
C PRO A 161 -10.63 -17.66 19.26
N GLU A 162 -10.03 -18.69 19.87
CA GLU A 162 -8.92 -19.48 19.31
C GLU A 162 -9.35 -20.27 18.06
N LEU A 163 -10.64 -20.58 17.93
CA LEU A 163 -11.20 -21.24 16.76
C LEU A 163 -11.07 -20.41 15.47
N PHE A 164 -10.88 -19.10 15.60
CA PHE A 164 -10.67 -18.18 14.49
C PHE A 164 -9.19 -17.89 14.22
N THR A 165 -8.26 -18.48 15.00
CA THR A 165 -6.80 -18.26 14.88
C THR A 165 -6.02 -19.42 14.25
N ASN A 166 -6.65 -20.56 13.92
CA ASN A 166 -5.92 -21.77 13.52
C ASN A 166 -5.23 -21.64 12.14
N GLU A 167 -3.93 -21.97 12.10
CA GLU A 167 -3.09 -22.07 10.89
C GLU A 167 -3.64 -23.08 9.85
N GLU A 168 -4.38 -24.11 10.28
CA GLU A 168 -5.05 -25.06 9.37
C GLU A 168 -6.07 -24.36 8.45
N ILE A 169 -6.73 -23.29 8.93
CA ILE A 169 -7.66 -22.50 8.13
C ILE A 169 -6.87 -21.61 7.15
N GLU A 170 -5.69 -21.12 7.53
CA GLU A 170 -4.83 -20.36 6.61
C GLU A 170 -4.30 -21.23 5.45
N GLU A 171 -3.99 -22.51 5.68
CA GLU A 171 -3.56 -23.44 4.63
C GLU A 171 -4.70 -23.83 3.67
N GLU A 172 -5.92 -24.05 4.17
CA GLU A 172 -7.08 -24.38 3.33
C GLU A 172 -7.53 -23.17 2.49
N VAL A 173 -7.45 -21.96 3.05
CA VAL A 173 -7.77 -20.70 2.35
C VAL A 173 -6.69 -20.34 1.31
N ALA A 174 -5.41 -20.59 1.61
CA ALA A 174 -4.31 -20.40 0.64
C ALA A 174 -4.37 -21.40 -0.52
N ALA A 175 -4.87 -22.62 -0.29
CA ALA A 175 -5.06 -23.62 -1.32
C ALA A 175 -6.21 -23.26 -2.29
N ASP A 176 -7.29 -22.65 -1.78
CA ASP A 176 -8.45 -22.25 -2.59
C ASP A 176 -8.15 -21.00 -3.43
N GLU A 177 -7.37 -20.04 -2.92
CA GLU A 177 -6.91 -18.87 -3.70
C GLU A 177 -5.87 -19.20 -4.79
N ALA A 178 -5.18 -20.33 -4.69
CA ALA A 178 -4.22 -20.79 -5.70
C ALA A 178 -4.86 -21.63 -6.82
N ALA A 179 -6.16 -21.95 -6.68
CA ALA A 179 -6.92 -22.78 -7.61
C ALA A 179 -7.81 -21.99 -8.59
N ASP A 180 -7.87 -20.66 -8.45
CA ASP A 180 -8.59 -19.70 -9.32
C ASP A 180 -7.60 -18.81 -10.11
#